data_AF-A0A3M2KQZ1-F1
#
_entry.id   AF-A0A3M2KQZ1-F1
#
_cell.length_a   1.000
_cell.length_b   1.000
_cell.length_c   1.000
_cell.angle_alpha   90.00
_cell.angle_beta   90.00
_cell.angle_gamma   90.00
#
_symmetry.space_group_name_H-M   'P 1'
#
loop_
_entity.id
_entity.type
_entity.pdbx_description
1 polymer ?
#
loop_
_entity_poly.entity_id
_entity_poly.type
_entity_poly.pdbx_seq_one_letter_code
_entity_poly.pdbx_strand_id
1 'polypeptide(L)' 'MATESGRTARVVIELDADRARALGDLAELYHATPERLAASWVAYHVDRLRAGLPPDAEPSQWEPDPPQ' A
#
# COMPACT_ATOMS: atom_id res chain seq x y z
N MET A 1 -0.21 -30.12 -18.30
CA MET A 1 0.35 -28.76 -18.21
C MET A 1 -0.72 -27.86 -17.64
N ALA A 2 -0.64 -27.51 -16.36
CA ALA A 2 -1.59 -26.57 -15.77
C ALA A 2 -1.16 -25.17 -16.20
N THR A 3 -2.02 -24.47 -16.94
CA THR A 3 -1.87 -23.03 -17.14
C THR A 3 -2.01 -22.37 -15.79
N GLU A 4 -0.91 -21.80 -15.27
CA GLU A 4 -0.94 -20.92 -14.11
C GLU A 4 -1.63 -19.63 -14.53
N SER A 5 -2.96 -19.71 -14.68
CA SER A 5 -3.81 -18.56 -14.99
C SER A 5 -3.56 -17.51 -13.92
N GLY A 6 -3.08 -16.33 -14.35
CA GLY A 6 -2.80 -15.20 -13.48
C GLY A 6 -3.95 -14.94 -12.51
N ARG A 7 -3.78 -15.37 -11.26
CA ARG A 7 -4.79 -15.20 -10.23
C ARG A 7 -4.71 -13.77 -9.73
N THR A 8 -5.49 -12.88 -10.34
CA THR A 8 -5.85 -11.62 -9.71
C THR A 8 -6.74 -11.93 -8.51
N ALA A 9 -6.40 -11.37 -7.36
CA ALA A 9 -7.21 -11.44 -6.15
C ALA A 9 -7.66 -10.03 -5.77
N ARG A 10 -8.91 -9.90 -5.32
CA ARG A 10 -9.42 -8.63 -4.78
C ARG A 10 -9.15 -8.57 -3.28
N VAL A 11 -8.51 -7.50 -2.84
CA VAL A 11 -8.31 -7.19 -1.42
C VAL A 11 -9.13 -5.94 -1.09
N VAL A 12 -9.80 -5.94 0.07
CA VAL A 12 -10.46 -4.76 0.64
C VAL A 12 -9.62 -4.32 1.83
N ILE A 13 -9.27 -3.05 1.88
CA ILE A 13 -8.46 -2.45 2.96
C ILE A 13 -9.32 -1.39 3.62
N GLU A 14 -9.46 -1.48 4.93
CA GLU A 14 -10.10 -0.45 5.75
C GLU A 14 -9.02 0.48 6.30
N LEU A 15 -9.21 1.78 6.09
CA LEU A 15 -8.36 2.84 6.60
C LEU A 15 -9.20 3.78 7.47
N ASP A 16 -8.60 4.33 8.52
CA ASP A 16 -9.19 5.48 9.21
C ASP A 16 -9.28 6.70 8.27
N ALA A 17 -10.10 7.67 8.66
CA ALA A 17 -10.40 8.82 7.82
C ALA A 17 -9.15 9.64 7.44
N ASP A 18 -8.20 9.76 8.37
CA ASP A 18 -6.99 10.55 8.16
C ASP A 18 -6.05 9.86 7.18
N ARG A 19 -5.86 8.54 7.32
CA ARG A 19 -5.08 7.75 6.36
C ARG A 19 -5.73 7.67 4.99
N ALA A 20 -7.05 7.59 4.92
CA ALA A 20 -7.78 7.63 3.66
C ALA A 20 -7.58 8.97 2.93
N ARG A 21 -7.63 10.08 3.67
CA ARG A 21 -7.35 11.42 3.12
C ARG A 21 -5.91 11.55 2.66
N ALA A 22 -4.94 11.18 3.51
CA ALA A 22 -3.51 11.25 3.16
C ALA A 22 -3.16 10.39 1.94
N LEU A 23 -3.78 9.21 1.79
CA LEU A 23 -3.63 8.40 0.58
C LEU A 23 -4.19 9.10 -0.66
N GLY A 24 -5.31 9.80 -0.54
CA GLY A 24 -5.87 10.65 -1.59
C GLY A 24 -4.89 11.76 -2.01
N ASP A 25 -4.38 12.52 -1.05
CA ASP A 25 -3.43 13.62 -1.29
C ASP A 25 -2.13 13.11 -1.96
N LEU A 26 -1.63 11.96 -1.51
CA LEU A 26 -0.47 11.31 -2.15
C LEU A 26 -0.79 10.87 -3.58
N ALA A 27 -1.97 10.30 -3.82
CA ALA A 27 -2.37 9.90 -5.16
C ALA A 27 -2.43 11.10 -6.11
N GLU A 28 -2.94 12.25 -5.66
CA GLU A 28 -2.92 13.50 -6.42
C GLU A 28 -1.50 13.96 -6.74
N LEU A 29 -0.61 13.99 -5.74
CA LEU A 29 0.79 14.39 -5.88
C LEU A 29 1.53 13.53 -6.91
N TYR A 30 1.28 12.22 -6.91
CA TYR A 30 1.91 11.28 -7.84
C TYR A 30 1.13 11.12 -9.16
N HIS A 31 0.07 11.90 -9.38
CA HIS A 31 -0.82 11.79 -10.55
C HIS A 31 -1.29 10.34 -10.82
N ALA A 32 -1.66 9.64 -9.74
CA ALA A 32 -2.11 8.25 -9.75
C ALA A 32 -3.46 8.12 -9.03
N THR A 33 -4.06 6.92 -9.05
CA THR A 33 -5.20 6.61 -8.16
C THR A 33 -4.70 6.02 -6.84
N PRO A 34 -5.45 6.17 -5.73
CA PRO A 34 -5.15 5.52 -4.45
C PRO A 34 -4.86 4.03 -4.57
N GLU A 35 -5.65 3.30 -5.37
CA GLU A 35 -5.51 1.86 -5.56
C GLU A 35 -4.23 1.51 -6.33
N ARG A 36 -3.87 2.31 -7.34
CA ARG A 36 -2.66 2.10 -8.11
C ARG A 36 -1.41 2.34 -7.26
N LEU A 37 -1.46 3.34 -6.37
CA LEU A 37 -0.39 3.64 -5.43
C LEU A 37 -0.26 2.53 -4.38
N ALA A 38 -1.37 2.07 -3.78
CA ALA A 38 -1.37 0.97 -2.84
C ALA A 38 -0.84 -0.34 -3.49
N ALA A 39 -1.25 -0.63 -4.72
CA ALA A 39 -0.78 -1.80 -5.45
C ALA A 39 0.73 -1.76 -5.73
N SER A 40 1.29 -0.59 -6.07
CA SER A 40 2.73 -0.46 -6.31
C SER A 40 3.55 -0.65 -5.03
N TRP A 41 3.08 -0.12 -3.90
CA TRP A 41 3.71 -0.34 -2.60
C TRP A 41 3.64 -1.80 -2.17
N VAL A 42 2.49 -2.47 -2.34
CA VAL A 42 2.37 -3.91 -2.05
C VAL A 42 3.35 -4.70 -2.90
N ALA A 43 3.44 -4.43 -4.21
CA ALA A 43 4.39 -5.11 -5.09
C ALA A 43 5.83 -4.93 -4.62
N TYR A 44 6.23 -3.68 -4.33
CA TYR A 44 7.57 -3.36 -3.85
C TYR A 44 7.94 -4.14 -2.58
N HIS A 45 7.07 -4.17 -1.57
CA HIS A 45 7.36 -4.85 -0.30
C HIS A 45 7.36 -6.37 -0.46
N VAL A 46 6.46 -6.93 -1.28
CA VAL A 46 6.43 -8.37 -1.56
C VAL A 46 7.70 -8.81 -2.29
N ASP A 47 8.17 -8.05 -3.26
CA ASP A 47 9.38 -8.38 -4.01
C ASP A 47 10.63 -8.30 -3.13
N ARG A 48 10.70 -7.33 -2.20
CA ARG A 48 11.76 -7.29 -1.17
C ARG A 48 11.75 -8.50 -0.25
N LEU A 49 10.57 -8.89 0.24
CA LEU A 49 10.43 -10.08 1.09
C LEU A 49 10.87 -11.34 0.34
N ARG A 50 10.50 -11.48 -0.93
CA ARG A 50 10.94 -12.59 -1.78
C ARG A 50 12.46 -12.59 -2.01
N ALA A 51 13.08 -11.42 -2.06
CA ALA A 51 14.53 -11.26 -2.16
C ALA A 51 15.28 -11.48 -0.82
N GLY A 52 14.56 -11.78 0.28
CA GLY A 52 15.15 -11.97 1.60
C GLY A 52 15.64 -10.67 2.26
N LEU A 53 15.19 -9.51 1.75
CA LEU A 53 15.49 -8.22 2.36
C LEU A 53 14.52 -7.97 3.52
N PRO A 54 15.00 -7.50 4.69
CA PRO A 54 14.13 -7.18 5.81
C PRO A 54 13.16 -6.04 5.43
N PRO A 55 11.97 -5.98 6.06
CA PRO A 55 11.14 -4.79 6.01
C PRO A 55 11.95 -3.59 6.52
N ASP A 56 11.66 -2.40 5.99
CA ASP A 56 12.34 -1.20 6.45
C ASP A 56 12.10 -1.06 7.97
N ALA A 57 13.20 -0.90 8.71
CA ALA A 57 13.22 -1.05 10.16
C ALA A 57 12.66 0.16 10.91
N GLU A 58 12.28 1.23 10.22
CA GLU A 58 11.70 2.41 10.84
C GLU A 58 10.20 2.18 11.05
N PRO A 59 9.73 2.10 12.31
CA PRO A 59 8.32 2.18 12.58
C PRO A 59 7.82 3.52 12.05
N SER A 60 6.68 3.50 11.36
CA SER A 60 6.00 4.75 11.00
C SER A 60 5.78 5.57 12.28
N GLN A 61 6.42 6.73 12.36
CA GLN A 61 6.21 7.69 13.46
C GLN A 61 4.90 8.47 13.29
N TRP A 62 3.98 7.98 12.47
CA TRP A 62 2.70 8.62 12.25
C TRP A 62 1.83 8.46 13.50
N GLU A 63 1.52 9.59 14.13
CA GLU A 63 0.45 9.70 15.12
C GLU A 63 -0.75 10.38 14.45
N PRO A 64 -1.98 9.84 14.62
CA PRO A 64 -3.18 10.54 14.17
C PRO A 64 -3.28 11.89 14.89
N ASP A 65 -3.68 12.94 14.17
CA ASP A 65 -4.04 14.20 14.83
C ASP A 65 -5.20 13.93 15.81
N PRO A 66 -5.17 14.50 17.02
CA PRO A 66 -6.29 14.34 17.94
C PRO A 66 -7.57 14.90 17.30
N PRO A 67 -8.72 14.22 17.50
CA PRO A 67 -9.99 14.70 16.95
C PRO A 67 -10.27 16.11 17.49
N GLN A 68 -10.62 17.02 16.59
CA GLN A 68 -11.05 18.39 16.92
C GLN A 68 -12.47 18.44 17.46
#